data_AF-A0A535F4X6-F1
#
_entry.id   AF-A0A535F4X6-F1
#
_cell.length_a   1.000
_cell.length_b   1.000
_cell.length_c   1.000
_cell.angle_alpha   90.00
_cell.angle_beta   90.00
_cell.angle_gamma   90.00
#
_symmetry.space_group_name_H-M   'P 1'
#
loop_
_entity.id
_entity.type
_entity.pdbx_description
1 polymer ?
#
loop_
_entity_poly.entity_id
_entity_poly.type
_entity_poly.pdbx_seq_one_letter_code
_entity_poly.pdbx_strand_id
1 'polypeptide(L)'
;FLQFSGAIWYPMVYQFPEKMMQALGRKKRENEMARALRYAQQVGASFVIPSAGPPCFLDDDLFDMNDFDRDPTNTFPDQTVFLEYMQEHLHENGRLMIPGSVATFNAGTCTVKHPLPDEQVRAIFTDKRAYLEAYRERQLPLINTIKAGWPRGQVDILSSLRDWFEPLLKMADLTCVGMLIDCGEQAVVIDFQQRKVYPWNNEEWEYCFQIDPALIESSIIRHVEDWVNDLFLSCRFKAQRKGPYNEYVYIFFKGLTPERLQYIEGYYAEQAPEHQFWEVDGYRIQRRCPHLKADLTRFGKIENGVLTCTMHGWQFELATGKCLTSDDRKLFSQRISKEEMVGDGLNGLGSPVGVEEELVVTQDTMAKPQAVKCKHCWYVPSKEAGANKKAE
;
A
#
# COMPACT_ATOMS: atom_id res chain seq x y z
N PHE A 1 -10.69 -17.85 14.96
CA PHE A 1 -10.98 -16.41 14.84
C PHE A 1 -10.85 -16.02 13.39
N LEU A 2 -11.75 -15.19 12.87
CA LEU A 2 -11.81 -14.80 11.47
C LEU A 2 -12.03 -13.30 11.34
N GLN A 3 -11.09 -12.61 10.69
CA GLN A 3 -11.28 -11.22 10.32
C GLN A 3 -12.33 -11.10 9.22
N PHE A 4 -13.50 -10.53 9.53
CA PHE A 4 -14.59 -10.35 8.55
C PHE A 4 -14.70 -8.91 8.02
N SER A 5 -14.30 -7.93 8.82
CA SER A 5 -14.19 -6.52 8.42
C SER A 5 -12.71 -6.11 8.32
N GLY A 6 -12.36 -5.32 7.31
CA GLY A 6 -11.00 -4.86 7.06
C GLY A 6 -10.61 -3.63 7.90
N ALA A 7 -9.34 -3.55 8.31
CA ALA A 7 -8.72 -2.28 8.68
C ALA A 7 -8.36 -1.54 7.39
N ILE A 8 -9.24 -0.66 6.93
CA ILE A 8 -9.09 0.02 5.64
C ILE A 8 -9.77 1.38 5.67
N TRP A 9 -9.12 2.38 5.05
CA TRP A 9 -9.67 3.73 4.87
C TRP A 9 -10.52 3.90 3.61
N TYR A 10 -10.52 2.91 2.70
CA TYR A 10 -11.30 2.97 1.47
C TYR A 10 -12.73 2.44 1.68
N PRO A 11 -13.78 3.14 1.18
CA PRO A 11 -13.72 4.37 0.40
C PRO A 11 -13.79 5.66 1.25
N MET A 12 -14.02 5.57 2.57
CA MET A 12 -14.48 6.70 3.41
C MET A 12 -13.63 7.97 3.38
N VAL A 13 -12.31 7.87 3.15
CA VAL A 13 -11.43 9.06 3.08
C VAL A 13 -11.49 9.73 1.71
N TYR A 14 -12.04 9.06 0.69
CA TYR A 14 -12.10 9.61 -0.65
C TYR A 14 -13.25 10.62 -0.81
N GLN A 15 -12.97 11.70 -1.53
CA GLN A 15 -13.96 12.70 -1.89
C GLN A 15 -14.54 12.40 -3.29
N PHE A 16 -15.19 11.24 -3.42
CA PHE A 16 -15.93 10.89 -4.64
C PHE A 16 -17.36 11.44 -4.60
N PRO A 17 -18.06 11.54 -5.75
CA PRO A 17 -19.48 11.83 -5.77
C PRO A 17 -20.27 10.85 -4.88
N GLU A 18 -21.27 11.34 -4.17
CA GLU A 18 -22.02 10.57 -3.15
C GLU A 18 -22.53 9.21 -3.68
N LYS A 19 -23.16 9.19 -4.87
CA LYS A 19 -23.63 7.94 -5.49
C LYS A 19 -22.51 6.92 -5.71
N MET A 20 -21.31 7.40 -6.04
CA MET A 20 -20.14 6.54 -6.19
C MET A 20 -19.69 6.02 -4.82
N MET A 21 -19.63 6.88 -3.80
CA MET A 21 -19.30 6.47 -2.41
C MET A 21 -20.24 5.36 -1.92
N GLN A 22 -21.55 5.55 -2.09
CA GLN A 22 -22.56 4.55 -1.70
C GLN A 22 -22.37 3.21 -2.44
N ALA A 23 -22.13 3.25 -3.76
CA ALA A 23 -21.91 2.04 -4.56
C ALA A 23 -20.62 1.31 -4.16
N LEU A 24 -19.54 2.05 -3.92
CA LEU A 24 -18.26 1.51 -3.47
C LEU A 24 -18.36 0.92 -2.08
N GLY A 25 -19.05 1.60 -1.15
CA GLY A 25 -19.31 1.15 0.22
C GLY A 25 -20.07 -0.18 0.26
N ARG A 26 -21.22 -0.26 -0.43
CA ARG A 26 -22.00 -1.51 -0.55
C ARG A 26 -21.17 -2.66 -1.08
N LYS A 27 -20.53 -2.45 -2.23
CA LYS A 27 -19.69 -3.45 -2.87
C LYS A 27 -18.55 -3.89 -1.95
N LYS A 28 -17.95 -2.97 -1.19
CA LYS A 28 -16.87 -3.27 -0.26
C LYS A 28 -17.38 -4.13 0.91
N ARG A 29 -18.45 -3.71 1.58
CA ARG A 29 -19.09 -4.45 2.69
C ARG A 29 -19.45 -5.88 2.26
N GLU A 30 -20.17 -6.04 1.15
CA GLU A 30 -20.56 -7.34 0.59
C GLU A 30 -19.35 -8.24 0.29
N ASN A 31 -18.33 -7.70 -0.38
CA ASN A 31 -17.15 -8.47 -0.75
C ASN A 31 -16.34 -8.96 0.45
N GLU A 32 -16.26 -8.16 1.52
CA GLU A 32 -15.54 -8.55 2.73
C GLU A 32 -16.25 -9.66 3.48
N MET A 33 -17.58 -9.56 3.66
CA MET A 33 -18.41 -10.62 4.25
C MET A 33 -18.32 -11.91 3.42
N ALA A 34 -18.51 -11.82 2.10
CA ALA A 34 -18.45 -12.97 1.20
C ALA A 34 -17.06 -13.62 1.19
N ARG A 35 -15.98 -12.83 1.23
CA ARG A 35 -14.61 -13.34 1.29
C ARG A 35 -14.35 -14.06 2.60
N ALA A 36 -14.79 -13.50 3.73
CA ALA A 36 -14.62 -14.10 5.04
C ALA A 36 -15.36 -15.45 5.12
N LEU A 37 -16.61 -15.51 4.67
CA LEU A 37 -17.38 -16.75 4.64
C LEU A 37 -16.71 -17.82 3.75
N ARG A 38 -16.29 -17.45 2.53
CA ARG A 38 -15.57 -18.37 1.64
C ARG A 38 -14.30 -18.93 2.28
N TYR A 39 -13.55 -18.10 3.00
CA TYR A 39 -12.36 -18.56 3.71
C TYR A 39 -12.72 -19.59 4.79
N ALA A 40 -13.75 -19.32 5.60
CA ALA A 40 -14.23 -20.27 6.61
C ALA A 40 -14.66 -21.62 6.01
N GLN A 41 -15.32 -21.60 4.85
CA GLN A 41 -15.70 -22.80 4.11
C GLN A 41 -14.49 -23.58 3.60
N GLN A 42 -13.53 -22.90 2.98
CA GLN A 42 -12.34 -23.52 2.39
C GLN A 42 -11.47 -24.25 3.43
N VAL A 43 -11.36 -23.72 4.63
CA VAL A 43 -10.62 -24.37 5.72
C VAL A 43 -11.45 -25.41 6.48
N GLY A 44 -12.73 -25.58 6.14
CA GLY A 44 -13.62 -26.52 6.83
C GLY A 44 -13.84 -26.17 8.30
N ALA A 45 -13.97 -24.88 8.63
CA ALA A 45 -14.00 -24.42 10.02
C ALA A 45 -15.18 -25.03 10.79
N SER A 46 -14.91 -25.71 11.91
CA SER A 46 -15.98 -26.22 12.79
C SER A 46 -16.71 -25.10 13.51
N PHE A 47 -16.01 -24.02 13.85
CA PHE A 47 -16.58 -22.81 14.45
C PHE A 47 -15.95 -21.56 13.85
N VAL A 48 -16.75 -20.52 13.67
CA VAL A 48 -16.29 -19.21 13.20
C VAL A 48 -16.51 -18.21 14.33
N ILE A 49 -15.43 -17.65 14.85
CA ILE A 49 -15.49 -16.54 15.82
C ILE A 49 -15.12 -15.28 15.05
N PRO A 50 -16.08 -14.39 14.73
CA PRO A 50 -15.78 -13.14 14.05
C PRO A 50 -14.84 -12.28 14.90
N SER A 51 -13.76 -11.82 14.29
CA SER A 51 -12.79 -10.88 14.86
C SER A 51 -12.67 -9.66 13.94
N ALA A 52 -12.17 -8.55 14.48
CA ALA A 52 -12.25 -7.20 13.91
C ALA A 52 -13.64 -6.59 14.00
N GLY A 53 -13.74 -5.45 14.69
CA GLY A 53 -15.00 -4.77 14.96
C GLY A 53 -15.52 -4.95 16.40
N PRO A 54 -16.59 -4.21 16.77
CA PRO A 54 -17.11 -3.08 16.00
C PRO A 54 -16.05 -1.97 15.89
N PRO A 55 -16.13 -1.08 14.88
CA PRO A 55 -15.35 0.15 14.93
C PRO A 55 -15.64 0.87 16.25
N CYS A 56 -14.65 1.60 16.76
CA CYS A 56 -14.79 2.39 17.96
C CYS A 56 -14.12 3.75 17.75
N PHE A 57 -14.73 4.56 16.90
CA PHE A 57 -14.33 5.96 16.72
C PHE A 57 -15.00 6.78 17.80
N LEU A 58 -14.22 7.47 18.64
CA LEU A 58 -14.74 8.18 19.81
C LEU A 58 -14.54 9.69 19.74
N ASP A 59 -13.70 10.18 18.83
CA ASP A 59 -13.58 11.61 18.63
C ASP A 59 -14.56 12.10 17.56
N ASP A 60 -14.84 13.40 17.62
CA ASP A 60 -15.89 14.07 16.87
C ASP A 60 -15.71 13.95 15.34
N ASP A 61 -14.46 13.92 14.86
CA ASP A 61 -14.17 13.93 13.42
C ASP A 61 -14.54 12.59 12.74
N LEU A 62 -14.60 11.50 13.52
CA LEU A 62 -14.77 10.13 13.01
C LEU A 62 -15.98 9.41 13.61
N PHE A 63 -16.72 10.04 14.53
CA PHE A 63 -17.80 9.38 15.28
C PHE A 63 -18.89 8.81 14.38
N ASP A 64 -19.19 9.47 13.26
CA ASP A 64 -20.19 9.02 12.29
C ASP A 64 -19.76 7.78 11.48
N MET A 65 -18.48 7.39 11.54
CA MET A 65 -18.00 6.16 10.90
C MET A 65 -18.41 4.90 11.67
N ASN A 66 -18.85 5.02 12.92
CA ASN A 66 -19.43 3.88 13.64
C ASN A 66 -20.76 3.51 12.99
N ASP A 67 -20.90 2.26 12.52
CA ASP A 67 -22.08 1.77 11.80
C ASP A 67 -23.33 1.68 12.70
N PHE A 68 -23.90 2.83 13.12
CA PHE A 68 -25.00 2.91 14.09
C PHE A 68 -26.25 2.20 13.58
N ASP A 69 -26.62 2.49 12.33
CA ASP A 69 -27.92 2.12 11.75
C ASP A 69 -27.82 0.91 10.82
N ARG A 70 -26.69 0.19 10.85
CA ARG A 70 -26.38 -0.95 9.95
C ARG A 70 -26.49 -0.54 8.48
N ASP A 71 -25.98 0.63 8.14
CA ASP A 71 -26.05 1.18 6.79
C ASP A 71 -25.33 0.23 5.82
N PRO A 72 -26.00 -0.31 4.79
CA PRO A 72 -25.37 -1.20 3.82
C PRO A 72 -24.18 -0.55 3.08
N THR A 73 -24.05 0.78 3.11
CA THR A 73 -22.91 1.50 2.54
C THR A 73 -21.71 1.65 3.48
N ASN A 74 -21.90 1.46 4.79
CA ASN A 74 -20.80 1.55 5.77
C ASN A 74 -19.93 0.28 5.71
N THR A 75 -18.62 0.45 5.62
CA THR A 75 -17.64 -0.64 5.49
C THR A 75 -17.15 -1.22 6.82
N PHE A 76 -17.65 -0.73 7.94
CA PHE A 76 -17.32 -1.18 9.29
C PHE A 76 -18.49 -1.85 10.00
N PRO A 77 -19.03 -2.95 9.46
CA PRO A 77 -20.04 -3.72 10.17
C PRO A 77 -19.48 -4.29 11.47
N ASP A 78 -20.35 -4.52 12.44
CA ASP A 78 -20.02 -5.28 13.65
C ASP A 78 -20.23 -6.79 13.47
N GLN A 79 -19.84 -7.57 14.47
CA GLN A 79 -19.89 -9.03 14.47
C GLN A 79 -21.31 -9.58 14.23
N THR A 80 -22.34 -8.92 14.74
CA THR A 80 -23.73 -9.39 14.62
C THR A 80 -24.20 -9.38 13.18
N VAL A 81 -23.81 -8.36 12.40
CA VAL A 81 -24.09 -8.27 10.97
C VAL A 81 -23.47 -9.45 10.21
N PHE A 82 -22.23 -9.82 10.53
CA PHE A 82 -21.59 -10.95 9.85
C PHE A 82 -22.17 -12.30 10.28
N LEU A 83 -22.58 -12.45 11.54
CA LEU A 83 -23.28 -13.66 12.00
C LEU A 83 -24.63 -13.83 11.30
N GLU A 84 -25.38 -12.74 11.11
CA GLU A 84 -26.63 -12.73 10.33
C GLU A 84 -26.35 -13.12 8.86
N TYR A 85 -25.31 -12.52 8.24
CA TYR A 85 -24.88 -12.88 6.88
C TYR A 85 -24.53 -14.38 6.77
N MET A 86 -23.85 -14.96 7.76
CA MET A 86 -23.57 -16.40 7.79
C MET A 86 -24.86 -17.24 7.85
N GLN A 87 -25.82 -16.85 8.69
CA GLN A 87 -27.10 -17.54 8.84
C GLN A 87 -27.91 -17.50 7.53
N GLU A 88 -27.95 -16.35 6.85
CA GLU A 88 -28.59 -16.21 5.53
C GLU A 88 -28.00 -17.15 4.47
N HIS A 89 -26.72 -17.52 4.62
CA HIS A 89 -26.01 -18.46 3.76
C HIS A 89 -25.95 -19.88 4.34
N LEU A 90 -26.84 -20.22 5.28
CA LEU A 90 -26.99 -21.54 5.89
C LEU A 90 -25.76 -22.01 6.71
N HIS A 91 -25.06 -21.06 7.35
CA HIS A 91 -23.94 -21.33 8.25
C HIS A 91 -24.25 -20.86 9.68
N GLU A 92 -24.50 -21.81 10.59
CA GLU A 92 -24.88 -21.55 11.99
C GLU A 92 -23.73 -21.77 13.00
N ASN A 93 -22.52 -22.05 12.50
CA ASN A 93 -21.34 -22.31 13.33
C ASN A 93 -20.62 -21.03 13.80
N GLY A 94 -21.24 -19.86 13.62
CA GLY A 94 -20.77 -18.57 14.13
C GLY A 94 -20.90 -18.44 15.65
N ARG A 95 -19.92 -17.82 16.32
CA ARG A 95 -19.90 -17.60 17.77
C ARG A 95 -19.55 -16.15 18.08
N LEU A 96 -20.52 -15.41 18.62
CA LEU A 96 -20.29 -14.04 19.09
C LEU A 96 -19.37 -14.07 20.33
N MET A 97 -18.33 -13.25 20.33
CA MET A 97 -17.49 -13.01 21.49
C MET A 97 -17.30 -11.51 21.68
N ILE A 98 -17.34 -11.07 22.93
CA ILE A 98 -17.01 -9.71 23.36
C ILE A 98 -15.79 -9.76 24.30
N PRO A 99 -15.12 -8.63 24.60
CA PRO A 99 -14.06 -8.62 25.59
C PRO A 99 -14.50 -9.28 26.91
N GLY A 100 -13.73 -10.26 27.39
CA GLY A 100 -14.05 -11.06 28.58
C GLY A 100 -14.92 -12.30 28.34
N SER A 101 -15.39 -12.55 27.11
CA SER A 101 -16.06 -13.82 26.77
C SER A 101 -15.12 -15.02 26.90
N VAL A 102 -15.66 -16.15 27.38
CA VAL A 102 -14.95 -17.43 27.46
C VAL A 102 -15.65 -18.46 26.59
N ALA A 103 -14.94 -19.02 25.61
CA ALA A 103 -15.42 -20.12 24.78
C ALA A 103 -14.90 -21.46 25.32
N THR A 104 -15.80 -22.44 25.51
CA THR A 104 -15.46 -23.80 25.94
C THR A 104 -15.76 -24.77 24.80
N PHE A 105 -14.76 -25.58 24.43
CA PHE A 105 -14.86 -26.56 23.35
C PHE A 105 -14.95 -27.97 23.94
N ASN A 106 -16.03 -28.70 23.68
CA ASN A 106 -16.26 -30.05 24.18
C ASN A 106 -16.92 -30.92 23.12
N ALA A 107 -16.30 -32.05 22.75
CA ALA A 107 -16.91 -33.08 21.89
C ALA A 107 -17.64 -32.53 20.64
N GLY A 108 -16.99 -31.62 19.89
CA GLY A 108 -17.58 -31.01 18.69
C GLY A 108 -18.60 -29.90 18.95
N THR A 109 -18.75 -29.45 20.19
CA THR A 109 -19.55 -28.27 20.57
C THR A 109 -18.66 -27.11 21.00
N CYS A 110 -19.16 -25.88 20.85
CA CYS A 110 -18.54 -24.66 21.35
C CYS A 110 -19.62 -23.83 22.03
N THR A 111 -19.51 -23.67 23.36
CA THR A 111 -20.37 -22.80 24.17
C THR A 111 -19.61 -21.53 24.52
N VAL A 112 -20.29 -20.39 24.51
CA VAL A 112 -19.72 -19.10 24.89
C VAL A 112 -20.41 -18.60 26.14
N LYS A 113 -19.63 -18.23 27.15
CA LYS A 113 -20.09 -17.52 28.34
C LYS A 113 -19.62 -16.07 28.26
N HIS A 114 -20.56 -15.13 28.30
CA HIS A 114 -20.26 -13.69 28.34
C HIS A 114 -20.00 -13.21 29.77
N PRO A 115 -19.23 -12.13 29.96
CA PRO A 115 -19.00 -11.51 31.27
C PRO A 115 -20.19 -10.66 31.74
N LEU A 116 -21.17 -10.42 30.86
CA LEU A 116 -22.39 -9.66 31.11
C LEU A 116 -23.62 -10.52 30.83
N PRO A 117 -24.79 -10.21 31.42
CA PRO A 117 -26.06 -10.82 31.04
C PRO A 117 -26.35 -10.65 29.55
N ASP A 118 -26.99 -11.64 28.91
CA ASP A 118 -27.26 -11.65 27.46
C ASP A 118 -27.99 -10.41 26.95
N GLU A 119 -28.91 -9.84 27.75
CA GLU A 119 -29.61 -8.61 27.39
C GLU A 119 -28.66 -7.42 27.25
N GLN A 120 -27.69 -7.28 28.16
CA GLN A 120 -26.69 -6.21 28.09
C GLN A 120 -25.71 -6.45 26.94
N VAL A 121 -25.36 -7.70 26.65
CA VAL A 121 -24.55 -8.03 25.47
C VAL A 121 -25.26 -7.64 24.18
N ARG A 122 -26.56 -7.94 24.06
CA ARG A 122 -27.37 -7.54 22.90
C ARG A 122 -27.45 -6.01 22.77
N ALA A 123 -27.65 -5.30 23.89
CA ALA A 123 -27.75 -3.85 23.91
C ALA A 123 -26.53 -3.13 23.31
N ILE A 124 -25.32 -3.69 23.43
CA ILE A 124 -24.09 -3.14 22.79
C ILE A 124 -24.27 -2.99 21.27
N PHE A 125 -25.02 -3.90 20.64
CA PHE A 125 -25.20 -3.94 19.19
C PHE A 125 -26.54 -3.35 18.73
N THR A 126 -27.59 -3.44 19.55
CA THR A 126 -28.93 -2.92 19.22
C THR A 126 -29.14 -1.47 19.64
N ASP A 127 -28.50 -1.02 20.72
CA ASP A 127 -28.47 0.37 21.20
C ASP A 127 -27.04 0.93 21.12
N LYS A 128 -26.42 0.71 19.96
CA LYS A 128 -25.01 1.01 19.71
C LYS A 128 -24.70 2.50 19.90
N ARG A 129 -25.62 3.38 19.53
CA ARG A 129 -25.45 4.83 19.64
C ARG A 129 -25.31 5.25 21.09
N ALA A 130 -26.25 4.90 21.97
CA ALA A 130 -26.15 5.24 23.38
C ALA A 130 -24.91 4.62 24.03
N TYR A 131 -24.56 3.37 23.68
CA TYR A 131 -23.36 2.71 24.17
C TYR A 131 -22.08 3.49 23.82
N LEU A 132 -21.94 3.90 22.55
CA LEU A 132 -20.76 4.62 22.07
C LEU A 132 -20.73 6.09 22.51
N GLU A 133 -21.88 6.75 22.67
CA GLU A 133 -21.97 8.11 23.24
C GLU A 133 -21.50 8.11 24.70
N ALA A 134 -22.00 7.19 25.53
CA ALA A 134 -21.54 7.06 26.91
C ALA A 134 -20.04 6.72 26.98
N TYR A 135 -19.51 5.96 26.02
CA TYR A 135 -18.07 5.68 25.97
C TYR A 135 -17.26 6.90 25.54
N ARG A 136 -17.74 7.63 24.51
CA ARG A 136 -17.16 8.88 24.04
C ARG A 136 -17.08 9.89 25.17
N GLU A 137 -18.15 10.12 25.93
CA GLU A 137 -18.15 11.03 27.09
C GLU A 137 -17.03 10.73 28.10
N ARG A 138 -16.79 9.45 28.40
CA ARG A 138 -15.71 9.04 29.31
C ARG A 138 -14.31 9.27 28.73
N GLN A 139 -14.14 9.17 27.40
CA GLN A 139 -12.84 9.26 26.74
C GLN A 139 -12.51 10.65 26.20
N LEU A 140 -13.51 11.50 25.98
CA LEU A 140 -13.34 12.85 25.40
C LEU A 140 -12.29 13.70 26.14
N PRO A 141 -12.22 13.75 27.49
CA PRO A 141 -11.17 14.52 28.17
C PRO A 141 -9.75 14.06 27.81
N LEU A 142 -9.54 12.74 27.70
CA LEU A 142 -8.26 12.17 27.31
C LEU A 142 -7.95 12.45 25.84
N ILE A 143 -8.93 12.25 24.95
CA ILE A 143 -8.80 12.53 23.52
C ILE A 143 -8.43 14.01 23.29
N ASN A 144 -9.12 14.93 23.95
CA ASN A 144 -8.86 16.36 23.85
C ASN A 144 -7.47 16.72 24.36
N THR A 145 -7.03 16.11 25.46
CA THR A 145 -5.67 16.29 25.99
C THR A 145 -4.62 15.82 24.98
N ILE A 146 -4.83 14.66 24.34
CA ILE A 146 -3.94 14.13 23.32
C ILE A 146 -3.92 15.04 22.08
N LYS A 147 -5.09 15.46 21.56
CA LYS A 147 -5.21 16.34 20.38
C LYS A 147 -4.58 17.72 20.62
N ALA A 148 -4.73 18.27 21.83
CA ALA A 148 -4.11 19.54 22.22
C ALA A 148 -2.57 19.45 22.26
N GLY A 149 -2.02 18.25 22.48
CA GLY A 149 -0.58 18.00 22.47
C GLY A 149 0.01 17.67 21.08
N TRP A 150 -0.81 17.65 20.02
CA TRP A 150 -0.29 17.39 18.67
C TRP A 150 0.69 18.48 18.23
N PRO A 151 1.83 18.12 17.60
CA PRO A 151 2.82 19.09 17.19
C PRO A 151 2.24 19.99 16.09
N ARG A 152 2.46 21.29 16.19
CA ARG A 152 2.12 22.26 15.13
C ARG A 152 3.21 23.31 15.04
N GLY A 153 3.76 23.52 13.86
CA GLY A 153 4.86 24.45 13.61
C GLY A 153 6.15 24.08 14.33
N GLN A 154 6.35 22.80 14.70
CA GLN A 154 7.57 22.34 15.37
C GLN A 154 8.67 21.95 14.38
N VAL A 155 8.29 21.60 13.15
CA VAL A 155 9.23 21.27 12.07
C VAL A 155 8.81 21.95 10.76
N ASP A 156 9.78 22.26 9.91
CA ASP A 156 9.51 22.69 8.54
C ASP A 156 9.19 21.45 7.69
N ILE A 157 7.90 21.25 7.37
CA ILE A 157 7.41 20.05 6.68
C ILE A 157 8.11 19.88 5.33
N LEU A 158 8.23 20.94 4.52
CA LEU A 158 8.80 20.85 3.18
C LEU A 158 10.25 20.37 3.18
N SER A 159 11.13 21.01 3.96
CA SER A 159 12.54 20.62 4.05
C SER A 159 12.70 19.25 4.70
N SER A 160 11.92 18.94 5.75
CA SER A 160 11.97 17.64 6.41
C SER A 160 11.58 16.49 5.47
N LEU A 161 10.49 16.66 4.70
CA LEU A 161 10.08 15.67 3.70
C LEU A 161 11.06 15.61 2.54
N ARG A 162 11.67 16.73 2.12
CA ARG A 162 12.70 16.74 1.09
C ARG A 162 13.92 15.92 1.49
N ASP A 163 14.47 16.21 2.67
CA ASP A 163 15.67 15.55 3.17
C ASP A 163 15.44 14.05 3.38
N TRP A 164 14.22 13.66 3.78
CA TRP A 164 13.86 12.26 3.97
C TRP A 164 13.51 11.54 2.66
N PHE A 165 12.64 12.11 1.83
CA PHE A 165 12.05 11.39 0.70
C PHE A 165 12.90 11.47 -0.57
N GLU A 166 13.65 12.54 -0.85
CA GLU A 166 14.45 12.60 -2.09
C GLU A 166 15.49 11.46 -2.20
N PRO A 167 16.21 11.06 -1.14
CA PRO A 167 17.05 9.86 -1.17
C PRO A 167 16.26 8.59 -1.54
N LEU A 168 15.03 8.45 -1.04
CA LEU A 168 14.16 7.32 -1.33
C LEU A 168 13.66 7.35 -2.79
N LEU A 169 13.27 8.52 -3.29
CA LEU A 169 12.84 8.71 -4.67
C LEU A 169 13.95 8.36 -5.69
N LYS A 170 15.23 8.52 -5.32
CA LYS A 170 16.38 8.03 -6.12
C LYS A 170 16.44 6.50 -6.23
N MET A 171 15.75 5.79 -5.34
CA MET A 171 15.68 4.32 -5.32
C MET A 171 14.36 3.74 -5.85
N ALA A 172 13.30 4.55 -5.89
CA ALA A 172 11.98 4.20 -6.42
C ALA A 172 11.97 4.21 -7.96
N ASP A 173 12.40 3.11 -8.60
CA ASP A 173 12.44 3.03 -10.07
C ASP A 173 11.11 2.52 -10.65
N LEU A 174 10.35 1.71 -9.91
CA LEU A 174 9.09 1.11 -10.35
C LEU A 174 7.86 1.81 -9.77
N THR A 175 7.95 2.32 -8.54
CA THR A 175 6.86 3.12 -7.98
C THR A 175 6.88 4.54 -8.56
N CYS A 176 6.01 4.84 -9.53
CA CYS A 176 6.01 6.16 -10.19
C CYS A 176 4.61 6.70 -10.43
N VAL A 177 4.20 7.72 -9.67
CA VAL A 177 3.21 8.77 -10.05
C VAL A 177 3.40 9.95 -9.10
N GLY A 178 3.49 11.18 -9.63
CA GLY A 178 3.56 12.39 -8.82
C GLY A 178 2.32 12.62 -7.97
N MET A 179 2.48 13.14 -6.75
CA MET A 179 1.36 13.40 -5.85
C MET A 179 1.51 14.68 -5.06
N LEU A 180 0.36 15.26 -4.68
CA LEU A 180 0.23 16.40 -3.81
C LEU A 180 -0.11 15.96 -2.38
N ILE A 181 0.61 16.47 -1.39
CA ILE A 181 0.22 16.46 0.01
C ILE A 181 -0.18 17.88 0.40
N ASP A 182 -1.47 18.10 0.55
CA ASP A 182 -2.06 19.35 1.03
C ASP A 182 -2.09 19.35 2.56
N CYS A 183 -1.30 20.23 3.17
CA CYS A 183 -1.15 20.38 4.62
C CYS A 183 -1.92 21.62 5.12
N GLY A 184 -2.89 22.14 4.36
CA GLY A 184 -3.62 23.36 4.67
C GLY A 184 -2.91 24.62 4.18
N GLU A 185 -2.10 25.26 5.03
CA GLU A 185 -1.42 26.53 4.68
C GLU A 185 -0.27 26.34 3.68
N GLN A 186 0.25 25.12 3.58
CA GLN A 186 1.28 24.73 2.63
C GLN A 186 0.88 23.43 1.94
N ALA A 187 1.34 23.25 0.71
CA ALA A 187 1.19 21.98 0.01
C ALA A 187 2.51 21.59 -0.65
N VAL A 188 2.81 20.29 -0.59
CA VAL A 188 4.08 19.71 -1.00
C VAL A 188 3.84 18.72 -2.13
N VAL A 189 4.63 18.83 -3.19
CA VAL A 189 4.62 17.88 -4.30
C VAL A 189 5.74 16.88 -4.11
N ILE A 190 5.39 15.60 -4.18
CA ILE A 190 6.33 14.49 -4.26
C ILE A 190 6.33 14.04 -5.73
N ASP A 191 7.35 14.46 -6.47
CA ASP A 191 7.51 14.15 -7.89
C ASP A 191 8.44 12.96 -8.06
N PHE A 192 7.87 11.81 -8.41
CA PHE A 192 8.59 10.57 -8.65
C PHE A 192 9.36 10.57 -9.99
N GLN A 193 8.91 11.37 -10.97
CA GLN A 193 9.58 11.48 -12.28
C GLN A 193 10.85 12.31 -12.14
N GLN A 194 10.76 13.47 -11.49
CA GLN A 194 11.91 14.34 -11.23
C GLN A 194 12.74 13.90 -10.02
N ARG A 195 12.18 13.01 -9.18
CA ARG A 195 12.77 12.52 -7.92
C ARG A 195 13.04 13.66 -6.94
N LYS A 196 12.07 14.57 -6.82
CA LYS A 196 12.18 15.81 -6.04
C LYS A 196 10.97 16.04 -5.16
N VAL A 197 11.20 16.78 -4.08
CA VAL A 197 10.15 17.28 -3.19
C VAL A 197 10.20 18.81 -3.17
N TYR A 198 9.11 19.45 -3.59
CA TYR A 198 9.08 20.90 -3.81
C TYR A 198 7.70 21.50 -3.49
N PRO A 199 7.60 22.81 -3.24
CA PRO A 199 6.31 23.43 -2.89
C PRO A 199 5.38 23.42 -4.10
N TRP A 200 4.10 23.13 -3.86
CA TRP A 200 3.09 23.17 -4.90
C TRP A 200 2.87 24.61 -5.40
N ASN A 201 2.91 24.79 -6.72
CA ASN A 201 2.72 26.10 -7.36
C ASN A 201 1.50 26.11 -8.30
N ASN A 202 0.36 25.63 -7.79
CA ASN A 202 -0.90 25.54 -8.54
C ASN A 202 -0.85 24.68 -9.82
N GLU A 203 0.14 23.80 -9.92
CA GLU A 203 0.23 22.83 -11.01
C GLU A 203 -0.82 21.73 -10.89
N GLU A 204 -1.13 21.07 -12.01
CA GLU A 204 -2.07 19.96 -11.98
C GLU A 204 -1.50 18.76 -11.23
N TRP A 205 -2.36 18.11 -10.44
CA TRP A 205 -2.06 16.88 -9.74
C TRP A 205 -2.96 15.74 -10.22
N GLU A 206 -2.47 14.50 -10.11
CA GLU A 206 -3.24 13.28 -10.33
C GLU A 206 -3.72 12.65 -9.02
N TYR A 207 -2.94 12.78 -7.95
CA TYR A 207 -3.25 12.32 -6.60
C TYR A 207 -3.08 13.48 -5.62
N CYS A 208 -4.05 13.65 -4.72
CA CYS A 208 -3.98 14.64 -3.65
C CYS A 208 -4.43 14.01 -2.34
N PHE A 209 -3.58 14.08 -1.32
CA PHE A 209 -3.94 13.77 0.06
C PHE A 209 -3.98 15.06 0.87
N GLN A 210 -5.13 15.37 1.46
CA GLN A 210 -5.29 16.46 2.42
C GLN A 210 -5.13 15.90 3.82
N ILE A 211 -4.13 16.36 4.55
CA ILE A 211 -3.76 15.83 5.86
C ILE A 211 -3.54 17.00 6.81
N ASP A 212 -4.01 16.88 8.06
CA ASP A 212 -3.70 17.85 9.09
C ASP A 212 -2.17 17.94 9.28
N PRO A 213 -1.56 19.14 9.17
CA PRO A 213 -0.10 19.29 9.28
C PRO A 213 0.44 18.67 10.57
N ALA A 214 -0.34 18.67 11.66
CA ALA A 214 0.09 18.10 12.93
C ALA A 214 0.37 16.59 12.87
N LEU A 215 -0.35 15.87 12.01
CA LEU A 215 -0.14 14.44 11.81
C LEU A 215 1.11 14.16 10.97
N ILE A 216 1.42 15.04 10.01
CA ILE A 216 2.65 14.98 9.23
C ILE A 216 3.85 15.31 10.12
N GLU A 217 3.78 16.41 10.89
CA GLU A 217 4.81 16.79 11.84
C GLU A 217 5.08 15.69 12.88
N SER A 218 4.02 15.08 13.43
CA SER A 218 4.15 13.93 14.34
C SER A 218 4.86 12.75 13.67
N SER A 219 4.55 12.48 12.41
CA SER A 219 5.19 11.40 11.63
C SER A 219 6.67 11.69 11.35
N ILE A 220 7.02 12.95 11.10
CA ILE A 220 8.41 13.40 10.92
C ILE A 220 9.19 13.30 12.25
N ILE A 221 8.65 13.87 13.33
CA ILE A 221 9.30 13.92 14.66
C ILE A 221 9.55 12.50 15.20
N ARG A 222 8.59 11.60 15.04
CA ARG A 222 8.73 10.19 15.46
C ARG A 222 9.46 9.32 14.43
N HIS A 223 9.83 9.87 13.27
CA HIS A 223 10.41 9.17 12.14
C HIS A 223 9.63 7.89 11.77
N VAL A 224 8.33 8.04 11.52
CA VAL A 224 7.42 6.93 11.23
C VAL A 224 7.68 6.37 9.83
N GLU A 225 8.28 5.20 9.74
CA GLU A 225 8.70 4.59 8.47
C GLU A 225 7.57 3.91 7.66
N ASP A 226 6.37 3.80 8.25
CA ASP A 226 5.18 3.18 7.66
C ASP A 226 3.94 4.05 7.91
N TRP A 227 3.76 5.06 7.05
CA TRP A 227 2.61 5.95 7.14
C TRP A 227 1.31 5.24 6.78
N VAL A 228 1.35 4.15 6.03
CA VAL A 228 0.14 3.35 5.75
C VAL A 228 -0.45 2.86 7.07
N ASN A 229 0.36 2.26 7.93
CA ASN A 229 -0.12 1.66 9.17
C ASN A 229 -0.33 2.68 10.31
N ASP A 230 0.47 3.74 10.39
CA ASP A 230 0.39 4.72 11.47
C ASP A 230 -0.56 5.88 11.15
N LEU A 231 -0.50 6.41 9.92
CA LEU A 231 -1.23 7.61 9.51
C LEU A 231 -2.49 7.29 8.71
N PHE A 232 -2.41 6.52 7.63
CA PHE A 232 -3.56 6.32 6.73
C PHE A 232 -4.64 5.43 7.34
N LEU A 233 -4.27 4.40 8.12
CA LEU A 233 -5.23 3.60 8.89
C LEU A 233 -5.91 4.37 10.03
N SER A 234 -5.45 5.59 10.37
CA SER A 234 -6.18 6.47 11.30
C SER A 234 -7.46 7.06 10.69
N CYS A 235 -7.63 6.97 9.36
CA CYS A 235 -8.69 7.63 8.59
C CYS A 235 -8.71 9.17 8.68
N ARG A 236 -7.67 9.81 9.26
CA ARG A 236 -7.58 11.28 9.43
C ARG A 236 -6.97 12.00 8.24
N PHE A 237 -7.39 11.63 7.04
CA PHE A 237 -7.00 12.34 5.83
C PHE A 237 -8.12 12.28 4.81
N LYS A 238 -8.05 13.13 3.79
CA LYS A 238 -8.92 13.08 2.63
C LYS A 238 -8.10 12.77 1.39
N ALA A 239 -8.66 11.97 0.49
CA ALA A 239 -8.00 11.54 -0.73
C ALA A 239 -8.80 11.94 -1.97
N GLN A 240 -8.10 12.46 -2.96
CA GLN A 240 -8.60 12.69 -4.31
C GLN A 240 -7.67 12.02 -5.31
N ARG A 241 -8.24 11.52 -6.41
CA ARG A 241 -7.46 11.02 -7.54
C ARG A 241 -8.16 11.24 -8.86
N LYS A 242 -7.38 11.55 -9.89
CA LYS A 242 -7.76 11.52 -11.30
C LYS A 242 -7.39 10.15 -11.87
N GLY A 243 -8.34 9.45 -12.50
CA GLY A 243 -8.07 8.16 -13.14
C GLY A 243 -8.14 6.93 -12.21
N PRO A 244 -7.54 5.79 -12.61
CA PRO A 244 -7.65 4.51 -11.90
C PRO A 244 -6.86 4.51 -10.58
N TYR A 245 -7.02 3.45 -9.78
CA TYR A 245 -6.30 3.32 -8.51
C TYR A 245 -4.85 2.94 -8.79
N ASN A 246 -3.90 3.63 -8.16
CA ASN A 246 -2.48 3.30 -8.24
C ASN A 246 -1.98 2.81 -6.87
N GLU A 247 -1.63 1.52 -6.81
CA GLU A 247 -1.08 0.89 -5.60
C GLU A 247 0.29 1.45 -5.22
N TYR A 248 1.08 1.90 -6.19
CA TYR A 248 2.45 2.36 -5.99
C TYR A 248 2.55 3.60 -5.10
N VAL A 249 1.54 4.48 -5.13
CA VAL A 249 1.45 5.63 -4.22
C VAL A 249 1.48 5.15 -2.76
N TYR A 250 0.67 4.15 -2.43
CA TYR A 250 0.58 3.62 -1.05
C TYR A 250 1.81 2.82 -0.65
N ILE A 251 2.34 2.06 -1.60
CA ILE A 251 3.51 1.21 -1.37
C ILE A 251 4.73 2.05 -0.99
N PHE A 252 4.92 3.21 -1.62
CA PHE A 252 5.97 4.16 -1.23
C PHE A 252 5.87 4.55 0.25
N PHE A 253 4.68 4.94 0.72
CA PHE A 253 4.43 5.29 2.13
C PHE A 253 4.52 4.12 3.13
N LYS A 254 4.60 2.88 2.64
CA LYS A 254 4.87 1.70 3.47
C LYS A 254 6.37 1.42 3.63
N GLY A 255 7.19 1.98 2.73
CA GLY A 255 8.62 1.76 2.66
C GLY A 255 9.41 3.05 2.75
N LEU A 256 9.19 3.85 3.80
CA LEU A 256 9.90 5.13 3.98
C LEU A 256 11.33 4.96 4.55
N THR A 257 11.98 3.86 4.22
CA THR A 257 13.41 3.60 4.48
C THR A 257 14.09 2.99 3.26
N PRO A 258 15.42 3.18 3.11
CA PRO A 258 16.18 2.56 2.04
C PRO A 258 15.99 1.04 1.95
N GLU A 259 16.00 0.36 3.10
CA GLU A 259 15.94 -1.10 3.19
C GLU A 259 14.55 -1.62 2.74
N ARG A 260 13.47 -1.00 3.25
CA ARG A 260 12.11 -1.40 2.89
C ARG A 260 11.79 -1.09 1.43
N LEU A 261 12.18 0.09 0.96
CA LEU A 261 11.93 0.48 -0.41
C LEU A 261 12.66 -0.44 -1.39
N GLN A 262 13.89 -0.86 -1.09
CA GLN A 262 14.61 -1.80 -1.94
C GLN A 262 14.01 -3.19 -1.96
N TYR A 263 13.50 -3.66 -0.83
CA TYR A 263 12.76 -4.92 -0.78
C TYR A 263 11.52 -4.86 -1.69
N ILE A 264 10.77 -3.77 -1.61
CA ILE A 264 9.58 -3.50 -2.43
C ILE A 264 9.95 -3.47 -3.93
N GLU A 265 10.92 -2.63 -4.30
CA GLU A 265 11.38 -2.47 -5.68
C GLU A 265 11.92 -3.80 -6.25
N GLY A 266 12.64 -4.57 -5.43
CA GLY A 266 13.11 -5.89 -5.78
C GLY A 266 11.97 -6.89 -6.04
N TYR A 267 10.93 -6.89 -5.20
CA TYR A 267 9.75 -7.73 -5.39
C TYR A 267 9.03 -7.44 -6.72
N TYR A 268 8.85 -6.17 -7.07
CA TYR A 268 8.22 -5.78 -8.34
C TYR A 268 9.13 -6.07 -9.55
N ALA A 269 10.43 -5.85 -9.43
CA ALA A 269 11.40 -6.16 -10.49
C ALA A 269 11.41 -7.65 -10.85
N GLU A 270 11.21 -8.55 -9.88
CA GLU A 270 11.18 -10.00 -10.11
C GLU A 270 9.89 -10.49 -10.80
N GLN A 271 8.81 -9.70 -10.76
CA GLN A 271 7.59 -10.01 -11.49
C GLN A 271 7.63 -9.56 -12.95
N ALA A 272 8.61 -8.72 -13.31
CA ALA A 272 8.86 -8.37 -14.70
C ALA A 272 9.47 -9.59 -15.43
N PRO A 273 9.02 -9.92 -16.65
CA PRO A 273 9.55 -11.03 -17.41
C PRO A 273 10.93 -10.69 -18.00
N GLU A 274 11.96 -10.61 -17.17
CA GLU A 274 13.38 -10.72 -17.53
C GLU A 274 14.25 -10.72 -16.27
N HIS A 275 15.14 -11.71 -16.12
CA HIS A 275 16.13 -11.71 -15.06
C HIS A 275 17.17 -10.61 -15.37
N GLN A 276 17.05 -9.47 -14.71
CA GLN A 276 18.01 -8.38 -14.87
C GLN A 276 19.37 -8.82 -14.34
N PHE A 277 20.38 -8.79 -15.22
CA PHE A 277 21.76 -9.09 -14.86
C PHE A 277 22.61 -7.81 -14.81
N TRP A 278 23.69 -7.89 -14.06
CA TRP A 278 24.73 -6.89 -13.98
C TRP A 278 26.05 -7.54 -14.35
N GLU A 279 26.74 -6.98 -15.34
CA GLU A 279 28.07 -7.44 -15.74
C GLU A 279 29.13 -6.63 -15.00
N VAL A 280 29.93 -7.32 -14.18
CA VAL A 280 30.93 -6.70 -13.30
C VAL A 280 32.04 -7.69 -12.98
N ASP A 281 33.29 -7.22 -12.95
CA ASP A 281 34.49 -8.01 -12.59
C ASP A 281 34.67 -9.31 -13.42
N GLY A 282 34.22 -9.30 -14.68
CA GLY A 282 34.27 -10.47 -15.56
C GLY A 282 33.17 -11.50 -15.31
N TYR A 283 32.14 -11.16 -14.53
CA TYR A 283 30.98 -12.01 -14.25
C TYR A 283 29.69 -11.31 -14.64
N ARG A 284 28.74 -12.10 -15.14
CA ARG A 284 27.32 -11.76 -15.25
C ARG A 284 26.65 -12.28 -13.99
N ILE A 285 26.21 -11.37 -13.12
CA ILE A 285 25.51 -11.71 -11.89
C ILE A 285 24.07 -11.23 -11.93
N GLN A 286 23.17 -11.86 -11.18
CA GLN A 286 21.83 -11.29 -11.00
C GLN A 286 21.95 -9.89 -10.36
N ARG A 287 21.13 -8.94 -10.82
CA ARG A 287 21.14 -7.57 -10.29
C ARG A 287 20.66 -7.48 -8.84
N ARG A 288 19.79 -8.39 -8.40
CA ARG A 288 19.13 -8.33 -7.08
C ARG A 288 19.75 -9.32 -6.11
N CYS A 289 20.08 -8.86 -4.90
CA CYS A 289 20.62 -9.70 -3.84
C CYS A 289 19.63 -10.81 -3.45
N PRO A 290 20.05 -12.10 -3.38
CA PRO A 290 19.15 -13.19 -3.05
C PRO A 290 18.62 -13.14 -1.60
N HIS A 291 19.18 -12.28 -0.73
CA HIS A 291 18.71 -12.05 0.65
C HIS A 291 17.39 -11.24 0.71
N LEU A 292 17.47 -9.91 0.59
CA LEU A 292 16.32 -9.00 0.66
C LEU A 292 16.25 -8.08 -0.56
N LYS A 293 16.72 -8.58 -1.70
CA LYS A 293 16.52 -7.95 -3.03
C LYS A 293 17.14 -6.56 -3.22
N ALA A 294 18.13 -6.19 -2.38
CA ALA A 294 18.94 -5.00 -2.60
C ALA A 294 19.53 -4.99 -4.03
N ASP A 295 19.59 -3.82 -4.68
CA ASP A 295 20.15 -3.66 -6.02
C ASP A 295 21.68 -3.69 -5.95
N LEU A 296 22.29 -4.77 -6.41
CA LEU A 296 23.73 -4.99 -6.35
C LEU A 296 24.48 -4.00 -7.25
N THR A 297 23.87 -3.45 -8.31
CA THR A 297 24.53 -2.39 -9.11
C THR A 297 24.80 -1.12 -8.30
N ARG A 298 24.07 -0.92 -7.20
CA ARG A 298 24.17 0.26 -6.32
C ARG A 298 24.85 -0.07 -4.98
N PHE A 299 24.55 -1.24 -4.42
CA PHE A 299 24.98 -1.65 -3.08
C PHE A 299 25.95 -2.84 -3.11
N GLY A 300 26.41 -3.26 -4.27
CA GLY A 300 27.41 -4.31 -4.43
C GLY A 300 28.82 -3.72 -4.39
N LYS A 301 29.67 -4.28 -3.51
CA LYS A 301 31.10 -4.00 -3.49
C LYS A 301 31.88 -5.30 -3.70
N ILE A 302 32.79 -5.33 -4.66
CA ILE A 302 33.59 -6.52 -4.98
C ILE A 302 35.02 -6.31 -4.51
N GLU A 303 35.51 -7.25 -3.69
CA GLU A 303 36.90 -7.30 -3.25
C GLU A 303 37.37 -8.76 -3.25
N ASN A 304 38.52 -9.05 -3.87
CA ASN A 304 39.13 -10.39 -3.90
C ASN A 304 38.19 -11.52 -4.36
N GLY A 305 37.35 -11.26 -5.37
CA GLY A 305 36.39 -12.25 -5.89
C GLY A 305 35.14 -12.47 -5.01
N VAL A 306 34.96 -11.66 -3.97
CA VAL A 306 33.78 -11.70 -3.09
C VAL A 306 32.94 -10.44 -3.31
N LEU A 307 31.67 -10.63 -3.65
CA LEU A 307 30.66 -9.58 -3.68
C LEU A 307 30.03 -9.42 -2.29
N THR A 308 30.15 -8.24 -1.72
CA THR A 308 29.46 -7.83 -0.49
C THR A 308 28.29 -6.92 -0.84
N CYS A 309 27.08 -7.30 -0.43
CA CYS A 309 25.93 -6.41 -0.40
C CYS A 309 26.07 -5.47 0.82
N THR A 310 26.49 -4.24 0.58
CA THR A 310 26.81 -3.25 1.63
C THR A 310 25.60 -2.84 2.47
N MET A 311 24.38 -3.09 2.00
CA MET A 311 23.17 -2.80 2.75
C MET A 311 22.94 -3.74 3.93
N HIS A 312 23.18 -5.03 3.75
CA HIS A 312 22.87 -6.05 4.77
C HIS A 312 24.10 -6.85 5.22
N GLY A 313 25.28 -6.58 4.63
CA GLY A 313 26.53 -7.28 4.94
C GLY A 313 26.65 -8.69 4.35
N TRP A 314 25.73 -9.11 3.48
CA TRP A 314 25.74 -10.45 2.90
C TRP A 314 26.84 -10.60 1.85
N GLN A 315 27.61 -11.67 1.96
CA GLN A 315 28.76 -11.94 1.10
C GLN A 315 28.54 -13.16 0.21
N PHE A 316 29.02 -13.06 -1.03
CA PHE A 316 28.89 -14.11 -2.04
C PHE A 316 30.21 -14.28 -2.80
N GLU A 317 30.68 -15.51 -2.95
CA GLU A 317 31.81 -15.82 -3.81
C GLU A 317 31.38 -15.74 -5.29
N LEU A 318 32.01 -14.89 -6.10
CA LEU A 318 31.64 -14.69 -7.50
C LEU A 318 31.87 -15.95 -8.35
N ALA A 319 32.93 -16.71 -8.08
CA ALA A 319 33.28 -17.87 -8.89
C ALA A 319 32.21 -18.97 -8.89
N THR A 320 31.48 -19.12 -7.78
CA THR A 320 30.53 -20.22 -7.57
C THR A 320 29.10 -19.74 -7.29
N GLY A 321 28.94 -18.47 -6.94
CA GLY A 321 27.69 -17.91 -6.42
C GLY A 321 27.38 -18.32 -4.97
N LYS A 322 28.28 -19.04 -4.29
CA LYS A 322 28.07 -19.51 -2.92
C LYS A 322 27.91 -18.32 -1.97
N CYS A 323 26.87 -18.34 -1.14
CA CYS A 323 26.76 -17.40 -0.05
C CYS A 323 27.74 -17.78 1.07
N LEU A 324 28.52 -16.80 1.53
CA LEU A 324 29.52 -16.95 2.60
C LEU A 324 28.93 -16.60 3.98
N THR A 325 27.74 -16.00 4.01
CA THR A 325 27.04 -15.59 5.24
C THR A 325 26.07 -16.66 5.76
N SER A 326 25.45 -17.45 4.88
CA SER A 326 24.48 -18.50 5.21
C SER A 326 24.43 -19.56 4.10
N ASP A 327 23.95 -20.77 4.41
CA ASP A 327 23.86 -21.89 3.46
C ASP A 327 22.55 -21.92 2.65
N ASP A 328 21.54 -21.12 3.01
CA ASP A 328 20.18 -21.17 2.43
C ASP A 328 19.99 -20.32 1.17
N ARG A 329 21.02 -19.59 0.72
CA ARG A 329 20.92 -18.67 -0.43
C ARG A 329 22.08 -18.81 -1.40
N LYS A 330 21.82 -18.51 -2.67
CA LYS A 330 22.82 -18.54 -3.74
C LYS A 330 22.66 -17.33 -4.64
N LEU A 331 23.78 -16.71 -5.01
CA LEU A 331 23.85 -15.68 -6.03
C LEU A 331 23.98 -16.38 -7.40
N PHE A 332 23.15 -16.03 -8.37
CA PHE A 332 23.44 -16.33 -9.76
C PHE A 332 24.69 -15.54 -10.17
N SER A 333 25.72 -16.26 -10.57
CA SER A 333 26.97 -15.72 -11.10
C SER A 333 27.48 -16.62 -12.20
N GLN A 334 27.82 -16.04 -13.34
CA GLN A 334 28.40 -16.73 -14.48
C GLN A 334 29.59 -15.93 -14.97
N ARG A 335 30.74 -16.59 -15.14
CA ARG A 335 31.91 -15.94 -15.74
C ARG A 335 31.62 -15.63 -17.21
N ILE A 336 31.87 -14.39 -17.61
CA ILE A 336 31.73 -13.95 -19.00
C ILE A 336 32.96 -14.41 -19.76
N SER A 337 32.76 -15.02 -20.93
CA SER A 337 33.85 -15.53 -21.75
C SER A 337 34.64 -14.38 -22.41
N LYS A 338 35.91 -14.60 -22.78
CA LYS A 338 36.75 -13.58 -23.45
C LYS A 338 36.19 -13.13 -24.81
N GLU A 339 35.34 -13.92 -25.44
CA GLU A 339 34.71 -13.60 -26.74
C GLU A 339 33.54 -12.62 -26.58
N GLU A 340 32.83 -12.66 -25.45
CA GLU A 340 31.72 -11.75 -25.12
C GLU A 340 32.20 -10.36 -24.65
N MET A 341 33.44 -10.25 -24.15
CA MET A 341 34.05 -9.00 -23.66
C MET A 341 34.57 -8.06 -24.76
N VAL A 342 34.67 -8.56 -26.01
CA VAL A 342 35.31 -7.85 -27.15
C VAL A 342 34.29 -7.38 -28.20
N GLY A 343 32.99 -7.66 -27.99
CA GLY A 343 31.93 -7.38 -28.97
C GLY A 343 31.67 -5.89 -29.31
N ASP A 344 32.16 -4.94 -28.49
CA ASP A 344 31.94 -3.50 -28.70
C ASP A 344 33.18 -2.74 -29.22
N GLY A 345 34.26 -3.44 -29.59
CA GLY A 345 35.51 -2.79 -29.99
C GLY A 345 36.18 -3.39 -31.22
N LEU A 346 36.11 -2.65 -32.33
CA LEU A 346 36.90 -2.76 -33.57
C LEU A 346 36.38 -3.72 -34.66
N ASN A 347 35.76 -3.14 -35.69
CA ASN A 347 36.01 -3.53 -37.08
C ASN A 347 35.90 -2.30 -37.98
N GLY A 348 37.06 -1.75 -38.37
CA GLY A 348 37.20 -0.86 -39.51
C GLY A 348 38.21 -1.46 -40.48
N LEU A 349 37.77 -1.76 -41.71
CA LEU A 349 38.36 -1.29 -42.98
C LEU A 349 37.77 -2.07 -44.17
N GLY A 350 37.02 -1.35 -45.01
CA GLY A 350 36.50 -1.85 -46.29
C GLY A 350 35.41 -0.95 -46.87
N SER A 351 35.75 0.27 -47.28
CA SER A 351 34.95 1.08 -48.24
C SER A 351 35.46 0.82 -49.67
N PRO A 352 34.78 1.21 -50.77
CA PRO A 352 33.62 2.14 -50.84
C PRO A 352 32.48 1.70 -51.77
N VAL A 353 31.27 2.22 -51.57
CA VAL A 353 30.46 2.95 -52.58
C VAL A 353 29.42 3.76 -51.79
N GLY A 354 29.36 5.07 -52.04
CA GLY A 354 28.47 5.99 -51.35
C GLY A 354 27.05 6.03 -51.91
N VAL A 355 26.13 6.48 -51.06
CA VAL A 355 25.00 7.34 -51.42
C VAL A 355 24.74 8.23 -50.19
N GLU A 356 24.76 9.54 -50.39
CA GLU A 356 24.37 10.55 -49.41
C GLU A 356 22.85 10.53 -49.25
N GLU A 357 22.34 10.44 -48.02
CA GLU A 357 21.00 10.93 -47.69
C GLU A 357 21.04 11.59 -46.30
N GLU A 358 20.82 12.91 -46.31
CA GLU A 358 20.60 13.74 -45.12
C GLU A 358 19.36 13.27 -44.37
N LEU A 359 19.50 13.01 -43.06
CA LEU A 359 18.37 12.80 -42.17
C LEU A 359 18.36 13.89 -41.09
N VAL A 360 17.48 14.85 -41.34
CA VAL A 360 17.07 15.94 -40.47
C VAL A 360 16.55 15.37 -39.14
N VAL A 361 17.14 15.82 -38.02
CA VAL A 361 16.63 15.54 -36.68
C VAL A 361 15.44 16.45 -36.40
N THR A 362 14.24 15.91 -36.38
CA THR A 362 13.07 16.56 -35.77
C THR A 362 12.86 16.00 -34.37
N GLN A 363 12.98 16.86 -33.37
CA GLN A 363 12.46 16.62 -32.03
C GLN A 363 10.94 16.61 -32.12
N ASP A 364 10.29 15.44 -32.06
CA ASP A 364 9.00 15.31 -31.38
C ASP A 364 8.54 13.86 -31.22
N THR A 365 7.69 13.65 -30.21
CA THR A 365 6.96 12.41 -29.86
C THR A 365 7.65 11.41 -28.91
N MET A 366 7.75 11.78 -27.63
CA MET A 366 7.75 10.79 -26.53
C MET A 366 6.36 10.15 -26.43
N ALA A 367 6.26 8.87 -26.78
CA ALA A 367 5.03 8.10 -26.68
C ALA A 367 4.57 7.99 -25.22
N LYS A 368 3.29 8.29 -24.96
CA LYS A 368 2.64 8.05 -23.67
C LYS A 368 2.78 6.57 -23.29
N PRO A 369 3.18 6.22 -22.05
CA PRO A 369 3.25 4.83 -21.64
C PRO A 369 1.87 4.17 -21.71
N GLN A 370 1.80 2.99 -22.33
CA GLN A 370 0.59 2.19 -22.40
C GLN A 370 0.12 1.80 -20.99
N ALA A 371 -1.16 2.03 -20.72
CA ALA A 371 -1.80 1.66 -19.46
C ALA A 371 -1.71 0.15 -19.23
N VAL A 372 -0.85 -0.28 -18.29
CA VAL A 372 -0.79 -1.67 -17.84
C VAL A 372 -2.05 -1.95 -17.03
N LYS A 373 -2.87 -2.91 -17.50
CA LYS A 373 -4.05 -3.38 -16.76
C LYS A 373 -3.63 -3.98 -15.41
N CYS A 374 -3.88 -3.26 -14.32
CA CYS A 374 -3.76 -3.79 -12.96
C CYS A 374 -4.80 -4.91 -12.75
N LYS A 375 -4.35 -6.11 -12.37
CA LYS A 375 -5.20 -7.28 -12.06
C LYS A 375 -6.14 -7.06 -10.85
N HIS A 376 -5.96 -5.96 -10.10
CA HIS A 376 -6.76 -5.58 -8.93
C HIS A 376 -7.66 -4.36 -9.15
N CYS A 377 -7.56 -3.67 -10.29
CA CYS A 377 -8.35 -2.49 -10.61
C CYS A 377 -9.56 -2.88 -11.49
N TRP A 378 -10.69 -3.18 -10.86
CA TRP A 378 -11.93 -3.60 -11.54
C TRP A 378 -12.86 -2.45 -11.95
N TYR A 379 -12.34 -1.22 -12.10
CA TYR A 379 -13.11 -0.11 -12.65
C TYR A 379 -12.85 0.01 -14.14
N VAL A 380 -13.88 -0.33 -14.94
CA VAL A 380 -13.94 -0.01 -16.38
C VAL A 380 -14.98 1.11 -16.51
N PRO A 381 -14.61 2.33 -16.91
CA PRO A 381 -15.61 3.35 -17.23
C PRO A 381 -16.51 2.83 -18.35
N SER A 382 -17.83 3.00 -18.21
CA SER A 382 -18.75 2.74 -19.31
C SER A 382 -18.34 3.60 -20.49
N LYS A 383 -18.16 3.00 -21.68
CA LYS A 383 -17.97 3.74 -22.93
C LYS A 383 -19.10 4.76 -23.04
N GLU A 384 -18.76 6.05 -23.04
CA GLU A 384 -19.69 7.10 -23.39
C GLU A 384 -20.31 6.75 -24.74
N ALA A 385 -21.64 6.69 -24.77
CA ALA A 385 -22.40 6.55 -26.00
C ALA A 385 -22.04 7.73 -26.89
N GLY A 386 -21.41 7.44 -28.03
CA GLY A 386 -21.06 8.45 -29.02
C GLY A 386 -22.28 9.25 -29.42
N ALA A 387 -22.20 10.56 -29.21
CA ALA A 387 -23.11 11.52 -29.79
C ALA A 387 -22.97 11.44 -31.32
N ASN A 388 -23.91 10.75 -31.96
CA ASN A 388 -24.04 10.74 -33.41
C ASN A 388 -24.84 11.99 -33.82
N LYS A 389 -24.13 13.07 -34.16
CA LYS A 389 -24.68 14.18 -34.96
C LYS A 389 -24.64 13.77 -36.44
N LYS A 390 -25.81 13.50 -37.02
CA LYS A 390 -26.15 13.72 -38.45
C LYS A 390 -27.66 14.01 -38.48
N ALA A 391 -28.04 15.27 -38.71
CA ALA A 391 -28.42 15.80 -40.03
C ALA A 391 -29.79 15.25 -40.49
N GLU A 392 -30.87 15.90 -40.04
CA GLU A 392 -31.88 16.60 -40.85
C GLU A 392 -32.70 17.54 -39.94
#